data_AF-A0A8D5GAU4-F1
#
_entry.id   AF-A0A8D5GAU4-F1
#
_cell.length_a   1.000
_cell.length_b   1.000
_cell.length_c   1.000
_cell.angle_alpha   90.00
_cell.angle_beta   90.00
_cell.angle_gamma   90.00
#
_symmetry.space_group_name_H-M   'P 1'
#
loop_
_entity.id
_entity.type
_entity.pdbx_description
1 polymer ?
#
loop_
_entity_poly.entity_id
_entity_poly.type
_entity_poly.pdbx_seq_one_letter_code
_entity_poly.pdbx_strand_id
1 'polypeptide(L)'
;MGFFSPTRWRNLKGNHAHEISLNPTYFLSKNLIEIFQTLVHEQCHLWQFEHGQPSRFGYHNQEWARKMKSVGLIPSDTGQPNGNVVGQKMADYPEKNGIFMSACLELIDTGYLINWIDRQPAKKLDEGFIARTYIATTSEEFLYTPLSKIFTNFEYQIKPKKSKVKYHCIQCGMNVWGKSGLNIQCIDCKVILLYCISD
;
A
#
# COMPACT_ATOMS: atom_id res chain seq x y z
N MET A 1 -2.79 2.20 1.31
CA MET A 1 -1.31 2.14 1.24
C MET A 1 -0.69 3.02 2.32
N GLY A 2 -1.36 4.10 2.69
CA GLY A 2 -1.09 4.86 3.91
C GLY A 2 -2.30 4.93 4.83
N PHE A 3 -2.18 5.77 5.85
CA PHE A 3 -3.28 6.21 6.71
C PHE A 3 -2.95 7.55 7.38
N PHE A 4 -4.00 8.28 7.73
CA PHE A 4 -3.97 9.42 8.63
C PHE A 4 -4.40 9.02 10.05
N SER A 5 -3.65 9.48 11.07
CA SER A 5 -4.01 9.32 12.48
C SER A 5 -3.98 10.68 13.20
N PRO A 6 -5.13 11.23 13.60
CA PRO A 6 -5.17 12.54 14.23
C PRO A 6 -4.62 12.48 15.66
N THR A 7 -3.85 13.50 16.07
CA THR A 7 -3.35 13.67 17.45
C THR A 7 -2.58 12.47 18.02
N ARG A 8 -2.00 11.64 17.14
CA ARG A 8 -1.35 10.38 17.47
C ARG A 8 -0.17 10.53 18.43
N TRP A 9 0.61 11.58 18.24
CA TRP A 9 1.85 11.81 18.96
C TRP A 9 1.66 12.88 20.04
N ARG A 10 2.40 12.76 21.13
CA ARG A 10 2.45 13.74 22.22
C ARG A 10 3.89 13.98 22.66
N ASN A 11 4.28 15.23 22.85
CA ASN A 11 5.61 15.58 23.37
C ASN A 11 5.59 15.86 24.89
N LEU A 12 6.78 16.05 25.48
CA LEU A 12 6.93 16.32 26.93
C LEU A 12 6.23 17.62 27.39
N LYS A 13 5.96 18.56 26.47
CA LYS A 13 5.24 19.81 26.76
C LYS A 13 3.73 19.64 26.69
N GLY A 14 3.23 18.45 26.33
CA GLY A 14 1.81 18.16 26.19
C GLY A 14 1.21 18.50 24.84
N ASN A 15 1.99 19.00 23.87
CA ASN A 15 1.51 19.27 22.52
C ASN A 15 1.28 17.96 21.77
N HIS A 16 0.27 17.94 20.90
CA HIS A 16 -0.03 16.81 20.03
C HIS A 16 0.44 17.06 18.59
N ALA A 17 0.70 15.98 17.85
CA ALA A 17 0.92 16.02 16.42
C ALA A 17 0.16 14.88 15.74
N HIS A 18 -0.32 15.11 14.53
CA HIS A 18 -0.95 14.10 13.69
C HIS A 18 0.12 13.25 12.98
N GLU A 19 -0.30 12.09 12.49
CA GLU A 19 0.54 11.21 11.70
C GLU A 19 -0.08 11.03 10.32
N ILE A 20 0.73 11.18 9.28
CA ILE A 20 0.47 10.58 7.98
C ILE A 20 1.54 9.52 7.79
N SER A 21 1.12 8.28 7.64
CA SER A 21 2.01 7.14 7.47
C SER A 21 1.80 6.51 6.11
N LEU A 22 2.88 6.31 5.37
CA LEU A 22 2.89 5.53 4.14
C LEU A 22 3.59 4.20 4.43
N ASN A 23 3.02 3.08 3.95
CA ASN A 23 3.63 1.78 4.16
C ASN A 23 4.69 1.51 3.05
N PRO A 24 6.00 1.55 3.37
CA PRO A 24 7.07 1.45 2.39
C PRO A 24 7.16 0.05 1.75
N THR A 25 6.56 -0.98 2.36
CA THR A 25 6.53 -2.35 1.80
C THR A 25 5.80 -2.43 0.46
N TYR A 26 5.03 -1.41 0.06
CA TYR A 26 4.37 -1.37 -1.25
C TYR A 26 5.15 -0.59 -2.32
N PHE A 27 6.13 0.24 -1.94
CA PHE A 27 6.73 1.24 -2.83
C PHE A 27 7.33 0.62 -4.09
N LEU A 28 8.06 -0.50 -3.97
CA LEU A 28 8.66 -1.20 -5.11
C LEU A 28 7.65 -1.71 -6.14
N SER A 29 6.42 -2.02 -5.71
CA SER A 29 5.33 -2.48 -6.58
C SER A 29 4.50 -1.35 -7.18
N LYS A 30 4.85 -0.09 -6.87
CA LYS A 30 4.08 1.10 -7.18
C LYS A 30 4.92 2.10 -7.95
N ASN A 31 4.25 3.00 -8.67
CA ASN A 31 4.91 4.15 -9.30
C ASN A 31 4.80 5.39 -8.40
N LEU A 32 5.49 6.48 -8.77
CA LEU A 32 5.50 7.70 -7.96
C LEU A 32 4.12 8.35 -7.89
N ILE A 33 3.33 8.30 -8.95
CA ILE A 33 1.95 8.81 -8.96
C ILE A 33 1.12 8.15 -7.86
N GLU A 34 1.09 6.82 -7.79
CA GLU A 34 0.30 6.11 -6.77
C GLU A 34 0.76 6.43 -5.34
N ILE A 35 2.07 6.64 -5.14
CA ILE A 35 2.63 7.01 -3.83
C ILE A 35 2.23 8.44 -3.46
N PHE A 36 2.37 9.40 -4.39
CA PHE A 36 1.99 10.80 -4.18
C PHE A 36 0.48 10.96 -4.01
N GLN A 37 -0.33 10.22 -4.77
CA GLN A 37 -1.78 10.15 -4.59
C GLN A 37 -2.13 9.73 -3.17
N THR A 38 -1.51 8.64 -2.69
CA THR A 38 -1.73 8.17 -1.31
C THR A 38 -1.37 9.25 -0.30
N LEU A 39 -0.23 9.95 -0.47
CA LEU A 39 0.17 11.03 0.42
C LEU A 39 -0.89 12.15 0.44
N VAL A 40 -1.29 12.65 -0.73
CA VAL A 40 -2.23 13.78 -0.85
C VAL A 40 -3.64 13.39 -0.40
N HIS A 41 -4.04 12.13 -0.59
CA HIS A 41 -5.28 11.58 -0.04
C HIS A 41 -5.31 11.70 1.49
N GLU A 42 -4.25 11.24 2.16
CA GLU A 42 -4.15 11.35 3.63
C GLU A 42 -4.00 12.82 4.09
N GLN A 43 -3.36 13.69 3.29
CA GLN A 43 -3.33 15.14 3.56
C GLN A 43 -4.73 15.77 3.47
N CYS A 44 -5.62 15.28 2.61
CA CYS A 44 -7.01 15.73 2.56
C CYS A 44 -7.79 15.30 3.81
N HIS A 45 -7.50 14.12 4.38
CA HIS A 45 -8.03 13.74 5.69
C HIS A 45 -7.52 14.65 6.81
N LEU A 46 -6.22 14.95 6.83
CA LEU A 46 -5.64 15.91 7.79
C LEU A 46 -6.31 17.28 7.66
N TRP A 47 -6.43 17.81 6.44
CA TRP A 47 -7.08 19.10 6.19
C TRP A 47 -8.52 19.10 6.71
N GLN A 48 -9.29 18.05 6.43
CA GLN A 48 -10.67 17.97 6.89
C GLN A 48 -10.76 17.89 8.42
N PHE A 49 -9.83 17.18 9.06
CA PHE A 49 -9.79 17.11 10.51
C PHE A 49 -9.54 18.49 11.16
N GLU A 50 -8.62 19.27 10.59
CA GLU A 50 -8.23 20.58 11.13
C GLU A 50 -9.22 21.71 10.78
N HIS A 51 -9.90 21.61 9.64
CA HIS A 51 -10.65 22.74 9.06
C HIS A 51 -12.07 22.43 8.63
N GLY A 52 -12.49 21.16 8.72
CA GLY A 52 -13.78 20.69 8.23
C GLY A 52 -14.57 19.93 9.28
N GLN A 53 -15.50 19.12 8.79
CA GLN A 53 -16.41 18.30 9.57
C GLN A 53 -16.35 16.86 9.06
N PRO A 54 -15.37 16.05 9.54
CA PRO A 54 -15.30 14.66 9.17
C PRO A 54 -16.54 13.91 9.65
N SER A 55 -16.96 12.90 8.88
CA SER A 55 -18.04 12.01 9.28
C SER A 55 -17.54 10.92 10.23
N ARG A 56 -18.36 9.87 10.45
CA ARG A 56 -17.92 8.67 11.18
C ARG A 56 -16.60 8.14 10.61
N PHE A 57 -15.84 7.45 11.46
CA PHE A 57 -14.52 6.92 11.12
C PHE A 57 -14.49 6.20 9.76
N GLY A 58 -13.58 6.63 8.90
CA GLY A 58 -13.35 6.08 7.56
C GLY A 58 -14.39 6.45 6.49
N TYR A 59 -15.44 7.20 6.81
CA TYR A 59 -16.40 7.65 5.80
C TYR A 59 -15.93 8.95 5.14
N HIS A 60 -15.81 8.91 3.81
CA HIS A 60 -15.42 10.02 2.96
C HIS A 60 -16.68 10.76 2.51
N ASN A 61 -16.93 11.93 3.09
CA ASN A 61 -18.12 12.72 2.80
C ASN A 61 -17.89 13.73 1.66
N GLN A 62 -18.93 14.51 1.35
CA GLN A 62 -18.89 15.47 0.25
C GLN A 62 -17.88 16.61 0.46
N GLU A 63 -17.55 16.97 1.70
CA GLU A 63 -16.56 18.01 1.98
C GLU A 63 -15.15 17.53 1.67
N TRP A 64 -14.81 16.32 2.13
CA TRP A 64 -13.56 15.66 1.75
C TRP A 64 -13.47 15.49 0.23
N ALA A 65 -14.54 15.04 -0.42
CA ALA A 65 -14.56 14.85 -1.87
C ALA A 65 -14.34 16.16 -2.63
N ARG A 66 -14.91 17.27 -2.15
CA ARG A 66 -14.66 18.63 -2.69
C ARG A 66 -13.20 19.04 -2.52
N LYS A 67 -12.58 18.73 -1.37
CA LYS A 67 -11.16 19.01 -1.14
C LYS A 67 -10.25 18.19 -2.06
N MET A 68 -10.51 16.90 -2.23
CA MET A 68 -9.77 16.05 -3.17
C MET A 68 -9.81 16.64 -4.58
N LYS A 69 -11.01 16.99 -5.07
CA LYS A 69 -11.17 17.59 -6.40
C LYS A 69 -10.44 18.91 -6.53
N SER A 70 -10.45 19.76 -5.51
CA SER A 70 -9.76 21.06 -5.57
C SER A 70 -8.23 20.93 -5.57
N VAL A 71 -7.67 19.78 -5.17
CA VAL A 71 -6.25 19.46 -5.31
C VAL A 71 -5.93 18.66 -6.58
N GLY A 72 -6.91 18.42 -7.47
CA GLY A 72 -6.71 17.68 -8.71
C GLY A 72 -6.72 16.16 -8.56
N LEU A 73 -7.25 15.63 -7.46
CA LEU A 73 -7.52 14.20 -7.28
C LEU A 73 -9.02 13.92 -7.30
N ILE A 74 -9.46 13.00 -8.16
CA ILE A 74 -10.87 12.69 -8.32
C ILE A 74 -11.21 11.46 -7.47
N PRO A 75 -12.00 11.59 -6.39
CA PRO A 75 -12.40 10.46 -5.57
C PRO A 75 -13.37 9.56 -6.33
N SER A 76 -13.21 8.24 -6.17
CA SER A 76 -14.05 7.22 -6.80
C SER A 76 -14.05 5.92 -5.99
N ASP A 77 -15.22 5.37 -5.71
CA ASP A 77 -15.36 4.05 -5.06
C ASP A 77 -14.82 2.89 -5.92
N THR A 78 -14.74 3.07 -7.24
CA THR A 78 -14.12 2.13 -8.18
C THR A 78 -12.68 2.47 -8.51
N GLY A 79 -12.18 3.64 -8.10
CA GLY A 79 -10.90 4.18 -8.55
C GLY A 79 -10.86 4.57 -10.03
N GLN A 80 -12.02 4.62 -10.69
CA GLN A 80 -12.17 4.94 -12.11
C GLN A 80 -13.23 6.03 -12.34
N PRO A 81 -13.27 6.66 -13.52
CA PRO A 81 -14.35 7.58 -13.88
C PRO A 81 -15.74 6.96 -13.68
N ASN A 82 -16.71 7.82 -13.36
CA ASN A 82 -18.12 7.47 -13.09
C ASN A 82 -18.39 6.68 -11.80
N GLY A 83 -17.39 6.42 -10.94
CA GLY A 83 -17.62 5.91 -9.60
C GLY A 83 -18.29 6.93 -8.67
N ASN A 84 -18.86 6.46 -7.57
CA ASN A 84 -19.37 7.34 -6.52
C ASN A 84 -18.21 8.12 -5.89
N VAL A 85 -18.45 9.38 -5.54
CA VAL A 85 -17.41 10.29 -5.02
C VAL A 85 -17.34 10.31 -3.49
N VAL A 86 -18.22 9.56 -2.81
CA VAL A 86 -18.32 9.46 -1.35
C VAL A 86 -18.55 8.01 -0.95
N GLY A 87 -18.07 7.61 0.23
CA GLY A 87 -18.20 6.23 0.67
C GLY A 87 -17.27 5.85 1.83
N GLN A 88 -17.46 4.62 2.34
CA GLN A 88 -16.63 4.08 3.43
C GLN A 88 -15.26 3.60 2.95
N LYS A 89 -15.16 3.18 1.69
CA LYS A 89 -13.92 2.74 1.05
C LYS A 89 -13.82 3.50 -0.25
N MET A 90 -12.84 4.38 -0.34
CA MET A 90 -12.64 5.24 -1.50
C MET A 90 -11.25 5.00 -2.07
N ALA A 91 -11.18 4.99 -3.39
CA ALA A 91 -9.95 5.21 -4.13
C ALA A 91 -10.03 6.61 -4.78
N ASP A 92 -9.02 6.93 -5.58
CA ASP A 92 -8.97 8.16 -6.36
C ASP A 92 -8.07 7.96 -7.58
N TYR A 93 -8.23 8.84 -8.56
CA TYR A 93 -7.36 8.93 -9.72
C TYR A 93 -7.01 10.40 -10.00
N PRO A 94 -5.85 10.69 -10.62
CA PRO A 94 -5.49 12.05 -10.98
C PRO A 94 -6.46 12.62 -12.01
N GLU A 95 -6.87 13.87 -11.84
CA GLU A 95 -7.55 14.60 -12.90
C GLU A 95 -6.60 14.81 -14.08
N LYS A 96 -7.10 14.56 -15.31
CA LYS A 96 -6.31 14.78 -16.52
C LYS A 96 -5.89 16.24 -16.61
N ASN A 97 -4.59 16.48 -16.72
CA ASN A 97 -3.98 17.82 -16.73
C ASN A 97 -4.32 18.67 -15.50
N GLY A 98 -4.66 18.03 -14.37
CA GLY A 98 -5.00 18.70 -13.12
C GLY A 98 -3.77 19.22 -12.36
N ILE A 99 -4.03 20.01 -11.32
CA ILE A 99 -2.96 20.64 -10.53
C ILE A 99 -2.11 19.63 -9.75
N PHE A 100 -2.67 18.49 -9.34
CA PHE A 100 -1.92 17.38 -8.76
C PHE A 100 -0.83 16.88 -9.72
N MET A 101 -1.20 16.63 -10.97
CA MET A 101 -0.27 16.11 -11.98
C MET A 101 0.83 17.13 -12.26
N SER A 102 0.46 18.42 -12.37
CA SER A 102 1.42 19.51 -12.59
C SER A 102 2.42 19.60 -11.44
N ALA A 103 1.96 19.56 -10.18
CA ALA A 103 2.84 19.58 -9.02
C ALA A 103 3.76 18.34 -8.94
N CYS A 104 3.27 17.17 -9.35
CA CYS A 104 4.10 15.96 -9.41
C CYS A 104 5.22 16.10 -10.45
N LEU A 105 4.91 16.61 -11.64
CA LEU A 105 5.87 16.89 -12.70
C LEU A 105 6.91 17.91 -12.24
N GLU A 106 6.45 19.05 -11.71
CA GLU A 106 7.34 20.10 -11.19
C GLU A 106 8.30 19.55 -10.12
N LEU A 107 7.81 18.70 -9.20
CA LEU A 107 8.64 18.10 -8.15
C LEU A 107 9.72 17.19 -8.73
N ILE A 108 9.39 16.30 -9.67
CA ILE A 108 10.41 15.40 -10.24
C ILE A 108 11.38 16.12 -11.17
N ASP A 109 10.94 17.21 -11.81
CA ASP A 109 11.79 18.06 -12.65
C ASP A 109 12.84 18.80 -11.82
N THR A 110 12.66 18.96 -10.50
CA THR A 110 13.73 19.41 -9.59
C THR A 110 14.82 18.35 -9.37
N GLY A 111 14.67 17.15 -9.92
CA GLY A 111 15.50 15.98 -9.62
C GLY A 111 15.12 15.26 -8.32
N TYR A 112 13.94 15.55 -7.74
CA TYR A 112 13.47 14.83 -6.57
C TYR A 112 13.23 13.36 -6.87
N LEU A 113 13.72 12.49 -5.99
CA LEU A 113 13.54 11.04 -6.05
C LEU A 113 13.27 10.48 -4.67
N ILE A 114 12.33 9.55 -4.57
CA ILE A 114 12.26 8.65 -3.41
C ILE A 114 13.48 7.74 -3.50
N ASN A 115 14.50 7.98 -2.66
CA ASN A 115 15.77 7.26 -2.67
C ASN A 115 15.89 6.20 -1.57
N TRP A 116 14.83 5.97 -0.80
CA TRP A 116 14.74 4.91 0.20
C TRP A 116 13.57 3.99 -0.11
N ILE A 117 13.85 2.70 -0.19
CA ILE A 117 12.87 1.64 -0.42
C ILE A 117 13.00 0.55 0.64
N ASP A 118 11.89 -0.12 0.93
CA ASP A 118 11.89 -1.24 1.86
C ASP A 118 12.63 -2.44 1.25
N ARG A 119 13.56 -3.02 2.03
CA ARG A 119 14.24 -4.29 1.69
C ARG A 119 13.37 -5.52 1.97
N GLN A 120 12.11 -5.31 2.36
CA GLN A 120 11.08 -6.29 2.73
C GLN A 120 9.69 -6.00 2.10
N PRO A 121 9.49 -5.73 0.76
CA PRO A 121 8.16 -5.60 0.16
C PRO A 121 7.12 -6.66 0.51
N ALA A 122 5.88 -6.19 0.53
CA ALA A 122 4.69 -6.98 0.84
C ALA A 122 4.33 -7.97 -0.28
N LYS A 123 4.69 -7.66 -1.53
CA LYS A 123 4.46 -8.51 -2.70
C LYS A 123 5.80 -8.88 -3.34
N LYS A 124 5.92 -10.15 -3.78
CA LYS A 124 7.02 -10.54 -4.67
C LYS A 124 6.90 -9.72 -5.97
N LEU A 125 8.01 -9.18 -6.42
CA LEU A 125 8.13 -8.64 -7.77
C LEU A 125 8.21 -9.82 -8.74
N ASP A 126 7.61 -9.68 -9.92
CA ASP A 126 7.73 -10.71 -10.95
C ASP A 126 9.19 -10.81 -11.43
N GLU A 127 9.78 -12.00 -11.25
CA GLU A 127 11.21 -12.25 -11.49
C GLU A 127 11.64 -11.97 -12.94
N GLY A 128 10.73 -12.10 -13.91
CA GLY A 128 10.97 -11.82 -15.34
C GLY A 128 11.10 -10.33 -15.70
N PHE A 129 10.85 -9.42 -14.75
CA PHE A 129 10.78 -7.98 -14.98
C PHE A 129 12.11 -7.25 -14.67
N ILE A 130 13.00 -7.89 -13.92
CA ILE A 130 14.24 -7.30 -13.39
C ILE A 130 15.32 -7.10 -14.48
N ALA A 131 15.15 -7.69 -15.66
CA ALA A 131 16.25 -7.84 -16.63
C ALA A 131 16.41 -6.72 -17.68
N ARG A 132 15.60 -5.65 -17.67
CA ARG A 132 15.78 -4.53 -18.62
C ARG A 132 15.78 -3.20 -17.88
N THR A 133 16.92 -2.50 -17.92
CA THR A 133 17.03 -1.09 -17.53
C THR A 133 15.98 -0.31 -18.31
N TYR A 134 14.92 0.12 -17.63
CA TYR A 134 13.92 0.98 -18.24
C TYR A 134 14.42 2.41 -18.13
N ILE A 135 14.73 3.01 -19.27
CA ILE A 135 15.11 4.42 -19.34
C ILE A 135 13.83 5.18 -19.66
N ALA A 136 13.22 5.79 -18.65
CA ALA A 136 12.14 6.74 -18.89
C ALA A 136 12.71 7.91 -19.71
N THR A 137 12.01 8.27 -20.78
CA THR A 137 12.40 9.31 -21.74
C THR A 137 11.72 10.64 -21.46
N THR A 138 10.66 10.63 -20.66
CA THR A 138 9.93 11.83 -20.22
C THR A 138 9.66 11.80 -18.71
N SER A 139 9.45 12.98 -18.12
CA SER A 139 9.05 13.13 -16.72
C SER A 139 7.72 12.42 -16.41
N GLU A 140 6.75 12.50 -17.33
CA GLU A 140 5.48 11.79 -17.19
C GLU A 140 5.66 10.26 -17.21
N GLU A 141 6.47 9.75 -18.13
CA GLU A 141 6.80 8.32 -18.18
C GLU A 141 7.48 7.86 -16.88
N PHE A 142 8.37 8.69 -16.32
CA PHE A 142 9.03 8.42 -15.05
C PHE A 142 8.04 8.33 -13.89
N LEU A 143 7.06 9.24 -13.83
CA LEU A 143 6.01 9.27 -12.81
C LEU A 143 5.17 7.98 -12.76
N TYR A 144 4.89 7.39 -13.92
CA TYR A 144 4.10 6.16 -14.04
C TYR A 144 4.92 4.87 -14.04
N THR A 145 6.25 4.98 -14.08
CA THR A 145 7.15 3.83 -14.04
C THR A 145 7.19 3.22 -12.64
N PRO A 146 6.94 1.91 -12.48
CA PRO A 146 7.08 1.25 -11.19
C PRO A 146 8.50 1.42 -10.63
N LEU A 147 8.63 1.70 -9.33
CA LEU A 147 9.94 1.91 -8.70
C LEU A 147 10.87 0.70 -8.84
N SER A 148 10.33 -0.52 -8.91
CA SER A 148 11.12 -1.73 -9.21
C SER A 148 11.87 -1.70 -10.54
N LYS A 149 11.44 -0.90 -11.53
CA LYS A 149 12.20 -0.69 -12.78
C LYS A 149 13.28 0.37 -12.68
N ILE A 150 13.12 1.32 -11.76
CA ILE A 150 14.05 2.43 -11.52
C ILE A 150 15.20 1.95 -10.64
N PHE A 151 14.89 1.17 -9.60
CA PHE A 151 15.85 0.52 -8.71
C PHE A 151 16.36 -0.79 -9.30
N THR A 152 17.27 -0.71 -10.28
CA THR A 152 17.79 -1.88 -11.02
C THR A 152 18.84 -2.71 -10.27
N ASN A 153 19.58 -2.10 -9.33
CA ASN A 153 20.67 -2.75 -8.57
C ASN A 153 20.32 -2.99 -7.10
N PHE A 154 19.08 -3.38 -6.80
CA PHE A 154 18.64 -3.58 -5.41
C PHE A 154 18.62 -5.05 -5.01
N GLU A 155 19.39 -5.41 -3.99
CA GLU A 155 19.30 -6.71 -3.33
C GLU A 155 18.08 -6.77 -2.42
N TYR A 156 17.00 -7.37 -2.91
CA TYR A 156 15.81 -7.60 -2.12
C TYR A 156 15.91 -8.89 -1.29
N GLN A 157 15.69 -8.79 0.03
CA GLN A 157 15.54 -9.97 0.88
C GLN A 157 14.11 -10.49 0.76
N ILE A 158 13.90 -11.48 -0.12
CA ILE A 158 12.66 -12.25 -0.10
C ILE A 158 12.61 -12.97 1.26
N LYS A 159 11.82 -12.45 2.21
CA LYS A 159 11.53 -13.22 3.42
C LYS A 159 10.84 -14.51 2.96
N PRO A 160 11.42 -15.70 3.21
CA PRO A 160 10.72 -16.94 2.92
C PRO A 160 9.39 -16.91 3.66
N LYS A 161 8.29 -17.16 2.95
CA LYS A 161 6.95 -17.17 3.53
C LYS A 161 6.99 -18.11 4.74
N LYS A 162 6.83 -17.59 5.96
CA LYS A 162 6.57 -18.43 7.14
C LYS A 162 5.14 -18.95 7.05
N SER A 163 4.84 -19.77 6.04
CA SER A 163 3.56 -20.47 5.94
C SER A 163 3.69 -21.73 6.77
N LYS A 164 3.47 -21.59 8.08
CA LYS A 164 3.11 -22.76 8.87
C LYS A 164 1.75 -23.23 8.39
N VAL A 165 1.66 -24.48 7.95
CA VAL A 165 0.41 -25.10 7.50
C VAL A 165 -0.08 -26.07 8.57
N LYS A 166 -1.39 -26.27 8.65
CA LYS A 166 -2.02 -27.14 9.63
C LYS A 166 -2.04 -28.58 9.11
N TYR A 167 -1.58 -29.49 9.93
CA TYR A 167 -1.68 -30.94 9.77
C TYR A 167 -2.68 -31.48 10.78
N HIS A 168 -3.56 -32.37 10.35
CA HIS A 168 -4.64 -32.91 11.17
C HIS A 168 -4.60 -34.43 11.22
N CYS A 169 -4.61 -34.99 12.43
CA CYS A 169 -4.77 -36.43 12.61
C CYS A 169 -6.26 -36.77 12.52
N ILE A 170 -6.64 -37.54 11.50
CA ILE A 170 -8.04 -37.91 11.21
C ILE A 170 -8.70 -38.77 12.30
N GLN A 171 -7.91 -39.31 13.24
CA GLN A 171 -8.39 -40.30 14.21
C GLN A 171 -8.55 -39.72 15.62
N CYS A 172 -7.56 -38.96 16.10
CA CYS A 172 -7.63 -38.31 17.42
C CYS A 172 -7.91 -36.80 17.37
N GLY A 173 -7.99 -36.20 16.18
CA GLY A 173 -8.26 -34.78 15.99
C GLY A 173 -7.08 -33.84 16.31
N MET A 174 -5.91 -34.40 16.66
CA MET A 174 -4.70 -33.62 16.96
C MET A 174 -4.28 -32.72 15.79
N ASN A 175 -3.87 -31.49 16.10
CA ASN A 175 -3.42 -30.50 15.13
C ASN A 175 -1.94 -30.14 15.35
N VAL A 176 -1.16 -30.09 14.27
CA VAL A 176 0.26 -29.71 14.28
C VAL A 176 0.51 -28.65 13.20
N TRP A 177 1.33 -27.63 13.51
CA TRP A 177 1.67 -26.56 12.56
C TRP A 177 3.15 -26.61 12.17
N GLY A 178 3.44 -26.78 10.88
CA GLY A 178 4.81 -26.95 10.38
C GLY A 178 5.01 -26.38 8.98
N LYS A 179 6.23 -26.49 8.42
CA LYS A 179 6.50 -26.13 7.03
C LYS A 179 5.62 -26.98 6.09
N SER A 180 5.21 -26.42 4.95
CA SER A 180 4.50 -27.19 3.92
C SER A 180 5.33 -28.37 3.41
N GLY A 181 4.67 -29.50 3.15
CA GLY A 181 5.29 -30.70 2.58
C GLY A 181 5.98 -31.64 3.58
N LEU A 182 5.83 -31.40 4.90
CA LEU A 182 6.25 -32.37 5.92
C LEU A 182 5.37 -33.62 5.87
N ASN A 183 6.00 -34.79 6.02
CA ASN A 183 5.34 -36.06 6.30
C ASN A 183 5.35 -36.27 7.81
N ILE A 184 4.18 -36.22 8.44
CA ILE A 184 4.05 -36.30 9.90
C ILE A 184 3.16 -37.49 10.24
N GLN A 185 3.62 -38.37 11.14
CA GLN A 185 2.84 -39.48 11.66
C GLN A 185 2.41 -39.20 13.10
N CYS A 186 1.15 -39.48 13.42
CA CYS A 186 0.70 -39.58 14.81
C CYS A 186 1.16 -40.94 15.34
N ILE A 187 2.06 -40.95 16.32
CA ILE A 187 2.59 -42.19 16.89
C ILE A 187 1.48 -42.96 17.62
N ASP A 188 0.59 -42.26 18.32
CA ASP A 188 -0.52 -42.88 19.06
C ASP A 188 -1.54 -43.57 18.15
N CYS A 189 -1.93 -42.91 17.05
CA CYS A 189 -2.90 -43.45 16.10
C CYS A 189 -2.27 -44.25 14.95
N LYS A 190 -0.95 -44.19 14.81
CA LYS A 190 -0.16 -44.78 13.72
C LYS A 190 -0.56 -44.33 12.30
N VAL A 191 -1.27 -43.20 12.16
CA VAL A 191 -1.70 -42.64 10.86
C VAL A 191 -0.88 -41.40 10.47
N ILE A 192 -0.78 -41.13 9.17
CA ILE A 192 -0.21 -39.89 8.63
C ILE A 192 -1.22 -38.75 8.81
N LEU A 193 -0.76 -37.59 9.30
CA LEU A 193 -1.59 -36.40 9.41
C LEU A 193 -1.84 -35.81 8.01
N LEU A 194 -3.09 -35.46 7.73
CA LEU A 194 -3.49 -34.85 6.46
C LEU A 194 -3.22 -33.35 6.45
N TYR A 195 -2.85 -32.84 5.28
CA TYR A 195 -2.72 -31.41 5.02
C TYR A 195 -4.10 -30.77 4.94
N CYS A 196 -4.40 -29.83 5.85
CA CYS A 196 -5.62 -29.04 5.77
C CYS A 196 -5.36 -27.79 4.94
N ILE A 197 -5.95 -27.71 3.75
CA ILE A 197 -6.14 -26.44 3.06
C ILE A 197 -7.21 -25.70 3.87
N SER A 198 -6.82 -24.64 4.56
CA SER A 198 -7.79 -23.73 5.17
C SER A 198 -8.59 -23.05 4.06
N ASP A 199 -9.91 -23.28 4.04
CA ASP A 199 -10.87 -22.43 3.34
C ASP A 199 -10.80 -20.97 3.84
#